data_AF-Q81C46-F1
#
_entry.id   AF-Q81C46-F1
#
_cell.length_a   1.000
_cell.length_b   1.000
_cell.length_c   1.000
_cell.angle_alpha   90.00
_cell.angle_beta   90.00
_cell.angle_gamma   90.00
#
_symmetry.space_group_name_H-M   'P 1'
#
loop_
_entity.id
_entity.type
_entity.pdbx_description
1 polymer ?
#
loop_
_entity_poly.entity_id
_entity_poly.type
_entity_poly.pdbx_seq_one_letter_code
_entity_poly.pdbx_strand_id
1 'polypeptide(L)'
;MMKKQVNGTVKRFNKENHPKEVEKLYEAFAERFSCMLVREKNWWLQAVYDDLTLAIYYDENKKAAGYMLYKIENYKMTVEEFVPLHNEARNGLWNFICQHDSMIKELEMKVSENEQLLYTLQEPRVKTEIKPYFMGRIVDVEQFLKQYELNWNNVQQEVILHITDSFAPWNNVSVRLANYEIAIIEEPMDKGIKLDINALSTILLGYKRPLELNELELISGSEEEIRAFENVVPVRKPFIYDFF
;
A
#
# COMPACT_ATOMS: atom_id res chain seq x y z
N MET A 1 5.40 10.03 -24.99
CA MET A 1 4.25 10.25 -25.90
C MET A 1 2.97 10.33 -25.11
N MET A 2 2.05 11.20 -25.54
CA MET A 2 0.71 11.31 -24.96
C MET A 2 -0.06 9.99 -25.13
N LYS A 3 -0.93 9.71 -24.16
CA LYS A 3 -1.90 8.62 -24.19
C LYS A 3 -3.15 9.05 -24.96
N LYS A 4 -4.09 8.11 -25.08
CA LYS A 4 -5.45 8.38 -25.60
C LYS A 4 -5.96 9.68 -24.97
N GLN A 5 -6.47 10.57 -25.82
CA GLN A 5 -7.09 11.80 -25.37
C GLN A 5 -8.27 11.47 -24.45
N VAL A 6 -8.35 12.17 -23.33
CA VAL A 6 -9.43 12.04 -22.35
C VAL A 6 -10.23 13.34 -22.31
N ASN A 7 -11.52 13.26 -21.96
CA ASN A 7 -12.44 14.39 -22.02
C ASN A 7 -12.35 15.30 -20.78
N GLY A 8 -11.74 14.83 -19.70
CA GLY A 8 -11.54 15.59 -18.47
C GLY A 8 -10.51 16.73 -18.56
N THR A 9 -10.33 17.42 -17.43
CA THR A 9 -9.42 18.57 -17.30
C THR A 9 -8.55 18.46 -16.06
N VAL A 10 -7.41 19.15 -16.04
CA VAL A 10 -6.51 19.21 -14.87
C VAL A 10 -6.50 20.62 -14.29
N LYS A 11 -6.63 20.73 -12.97
CA LYS A 11 -6.46 21.99 -12.23
C LYS A 11 -5.32 21.88 -11.22
N ARG A 12 -4.56 22.96 -11.07
CA ARG A 12 -3.42 23.04 -10.15
C ARG A 12 -3.79 23.79 -8.87
N PHE A 13 -3.20 23.36 -7.78
CA PHE A 13 -3.41 23.84 -6.42
C PHE A 13 -2.06 23.86 -5.68
N ASN A 14 -2.01 24.58 -4.57
CA ASN A 14 -0.90 24.68 -3.64
C ASN A 14 -1.46 24.65 -2.20
N LYS A 15 -0.58 24.85 -1.21
CA LYS A 15 -0.93 24.83 0.21
C LYS A 15 -1.99 25.88 0.57
N GLU A 16 -1.95 27.06 -0.03
CA GLU A 16 -2.86 28.17 0.28
C GLU A 16 -4.30 27.94 -0.24
N ASN A 17 -4.46 27.11 -1.28
CA ASN A 17 -5.76 26.82 -1.90
C ASN A 17 -6.14 25.33 -1.86
N HIS A 18 -5.76 24.64 -0.78
CA HIS A 18 -6.03 23.21 -0.57
C HIS A 18 -7.50 22.81 -0.86
N PRO A 19 -7.74 21.96 -1.88
CA PRO A 19 -9.08 21.49 -2.25
C PRO A 19 -9.50 20.27 -1.41
N LYS A 20 -10.66 20.33 -0.76
CA LYS A 20 -11.15 19.25 0.13
C LYS A 20 -11.35 17.91 -0.60
N GLU A 21 -11.66 17.94 -1.89
CA GLU A 21 -11.85 16.74 -2.70
C GLU A 21 -10.59 15.87 -2.80
N VAL A 22 -9.38 16.42 -2.60
CA VAL A 22 -8.14 15.61 -2.60
C VAL A 22 -8.07 14.67 -1.41
N GLU A 23 -8.63 15.06 -0.26
CA GLU A 23 -8.67 14.23 0.95
C GLU A 23 -9.42 12.92 0.66
N LYS A 24 -10.57 13.02 -0.04
CA LYS A 24 -11.38 11.86 -0.44
C LYS A 24 -10.76 11.04 -1.57
N LEU A 25 -10.03 11.68 -2.49
CA LEU A 25 -9.27 10.95 -3.51
C LEU A 25 -8.19 10.08 -2.87
N TYR A 26 -7.44 10.64 -1.93
CA TYR A 26 -6.41 9.91 -1.20
C TYR A 26 -7.02 8.76 -0.39
N GLU A 27 -8.09 9.01 0.38
CA GLU A 27 -8.76 7.97 1.18
C GLU A 27 -9.19 6.77 0.31
N ALA A 28 -9.86 7.02 -0.82
CA ALA A 28 -10.30 5.96 -1.74
C ALA A 28 -9.14 5.21 -2.43
N PHE A 29 -7.95 5.81 -2.49
CA PHE A 29 -6.74 5.13 -2.95
C PHE A 29 -6.07 4.35 -1.80
N ALA A 30 -6.02 4.94 -0.62
CA ALA A 30 -5.39 4.39 0.58
C ALA A 30 -6.05 3.08 1.03
N GLU A 31 -7.38 3.00 0.97
CA GLU A 31 -8.17 1.79 1.30
C GLU A 31 -7.80 0.54 0.48
N ARG A 32 -7.11 0.71 -0.66
CA ARG A 32 -6.65 -0.40 -1.51
C ARG A 32 -5.42 -1.11 -0.94
N PHE A 33 -4.75 -0.51 0.03
CA PHE A 33 -3.49 -0.97 0.59
C PHE A 33 -3.60 -1.16 2.11
N SER A 34 -2.65 -1.91 2.66
CA SER A 34 -2.35 -1.86 4.09
C SER A 34 -1.38 -0.70 4.37
N CYS A 35 -1.38 -0.17 5.60
CA CYS A 35 -0.41 0.80 6.14
C CYS A 35 -0.50 2.27 5.70
N MET A 36 -1.34 2.62 4.73
CA MET A 36 -1.49 4.01 4.31
C MET A 36 -1.96 4.88 5.49
N LEU A 37 -1.34 6.06 5.66
CA LEU A 37 -1.62 6.93 6.79
C LEU A 37 -3.00 7.55 6.67
N VAL A 38 -3.79 7.58 7.75
CA VAL A 38 -5.04 8.36 7.76
C VAL A 38 -4.68 9.84 7.85
N ARG A 39 -4.85 10.57 6.74
CA ARG A 39 -4.47 11.99 6.64
C ARG A 39 -5.64 12.90 7.01
N GLU A 40 -5.54 13.53 8.17
CA GLU A 40 -6.38 14.70 8.48
C GLU A 40 -5.89 15.94 7.70
N LYS A 41 -6.77 16.94 7.53
CA LYS A 41 -6.42 18.21 6.86
C LYS A 41 -5.14 18.88 7.40
N ASN A 42 -4.91 18.83 8.72
CA ASN A 42 -3.70 19.43 9.29
C ASN A 42 -2.42 18.75 8.79
N TRP A 43 -2.45 17.42 8.62
CA TRP A 43 -1.33 16.66 8.06
C TRP A 43 -1.04 17.08 6.61
N TRP A 44 -2.08 17.25 5.79
CA TRP A 44 -1.92 17.78 4.43
C TRP A 44 -1.16 19.11 4.42
N LEU A 45 -1.60 20.07 5.22
CA LEU A 45 -1.05 21.42 5.25
C LEU A 45 0.35 21.49 5.88
N GLN A 46 0.67 20.62 6.83
CA GLN A 46 1.92 20.69 7.59
C GLN A 46 3.01 19.78 7.04
N ALA A 47 2.66 18.62 6.49
CA ALA A 47 3.62 17.57 6.12
C ALA A 47 3.57 17.17 4.64
N VAL A 48 2.40 17.19 3.99
CA VAL A 48 2.26 16.65 2.62
C VAL A 48 2.68 17.65 1.54
N TYR A 49 2.26 18.92 1.64
CA TYR A 49 2.53 19.89 0.57
C TYR A 49 4.01 20.21 0.41
N ASP A 50 4.74 20.41 1.51
CA ASP A 50 6.12 20.96 1.50
C ASP A 50 6.31 22.08 0.43
N ASP A 51 7.12 21.84 -0.61
CA ASP A 51 7.34 22.72 -1.76
C ASP A 51 6.59 22.29 -3.05
N LEU A 52 5.69 21.32 -2.94
CA LEU A 52 5.00 20.65 -4.04
C LEU A 52 3.76 21.41 -4.52
N THR A 53 3.51 21.26 -5.82
CA THR A 53 2.26 21.63 -6.49
C THR A 53 1.36 20.42 -6.60
N LEU A 54 0.08 20.59 -6.27
CA LEU A 54 -0.96 19.60 -6.46
C LEU A 54 -1.63 19.78 -7.82
N ALA A 55 -1.78 18.72 -8.60
CA ALA A 55 -2.63 18.70 -9.79
C ALA A 55 -3.72 17.66 -9.62
N ILE A 56 -4.98 18.06 -9.80
CA ILE A 56 -6.15 17.16 -9.76
C ILE A 56 -6.73 17.04 -11.15
N TYR A 57 -6.94 15.80 -11.58
CA TYR A 57 -7.71 15.45 -12.77
C TYR A 57 -9.19 15.33 -12.42
N TYR A 58 -10.04 16.03 -13.20
CA TYR A 58 -11.49 15.98 -13.14
C TYR A 58 -12.02 15.35 -14.42
N ASP A 59 -12.97 14.43 -14.31
CA ASP A 59 -13.63 13.80 -15.46
C ASP A 59 -14.58 14.76 -16.20
N GLU A 60 -15.26 14.27 -17.24
CA GLU A 60 -16.22 15.05 -18.04
C GLU A 60 -17.40 15.60 -17.22
N ASN A 61 -17.73 14.96 -16.09
CA ASN A 61 -18.77 15.38 -15.16
C ASN A 61 -18.25 16.31 -14.06
N LYS A 62 -17.00 16.78 -14.17
CA LYS A 62 -16.29 17.60 -13.18
C LYS A 62 -16.10 16.91 -11.83
N LYS A 63 -16.11 15.57 -11.80
CA LYS A 63 -15.79 14.79 -10.60
C LYS A 63 -14.28 14.57 -10.51
N ALA A 64 -13.70 14.85 -9.35
CA ALA A 64 -12.29 14.57 -9.10
C ALA A 64 -12.04 13.05 -9.19
N ALA A 65 -11.03 12.64 -9.95
CA ALA A 65 -10.81 11.24 -10.31
C ALA A 65 -9.35 10.77 -10.11
N GLY A 66 -8.44 11.69 -9.82
CA GLY A 66 -7.07 11.39 -9.43
C GLY A 66 -6.26 12.65 -9.21
N TYR A 67 -5.14 12.52 -8.52
CA TYR A 67 -4.22 13.63 -8.31
C TYR A 67 -2.76 13.22 -8.42
N MET A 68 -1.88 14.22 -8.52
CA MET A 68 -0.45 14.06 -8.35
C MET A 68 0.14 15.25 -7.57
N LEU A 69 1.17 14.99 -6.78
CA LEU A 69 2.00 16.01 -6.15
C LEU A 69 3.36 16.03 -6.84
N TYR A 70 3.78 17.21 -7.27
CA TYR A 70 5.01 17.35 -8.06
C TYR A 70 5.67 18.71 -7.89
N LYS A 71 6.95 18.77 -8.24
CA LYS A 71 7.67 20.02 -8.45
C LYS A 71 8.51 19.97 -9.72
N ILE A 72 8.87 21.13 -10.24
CA ILE A 72 9.76 21.27 -11.39
C ILE A 72 10.88 22.24 -11.02
N GLU A 73 12.12 21.76 -11.08
CA GLU A 73 13.31 22.57 -10.86
C GLU A 73 14.45 22.04 -11.75
N ASN A 74 15.32 22.92 -12.25
CA ASN A 74 16.49 22.53 -13.05
C ASN A 74 16.20 21.57 -14.22
N TYR A 75 15.09 21.78 -14.94
CA TYR A 75 14.61 20.91 -16.02
C TYR A 75 14.28 19.46 -15.58
N LYS A 76 14.04 19.21 -14.30
CA LYS A 76 13.57 17.92 -13.77
C LYS A 76 12.19 18.08 -13.14
N MET A 77 11.27 17.19 -13.49
CA MET A 77 10.01 17.03 -12.76
C MET A 77 10.15 15.87 -11.76
N THR A 78 9.91 16.15 -10.48
CA THR A 78 9.82 15.13 -9.44
C THR A 78 8.36 14.99 -9.04
N VAL A 79 7.79 13.81 -9.26
CA VAL A 79 6.43 13.43 -8.86
C VAL A 79 6.53 12.58 -7.60
N GLU A 80 6.23 13.20 -6.46
CA GLU A 80 6.30 12.57 -5.13
C GLU A 80 5.09 11.67 -4.86
N GLU A 81 3.91 12.04 -5.37
CA GLU A 81 2.71 11.21 -5.31
C GLU A 81 2.02 11.15 -6.66
N PHE A 82 1.60 9.95 -7.07
CA PHE A 82 0.78 9.73 -8.27
C PHE A 82 -0.39 8.81 -7.92
N VAL A 83 -1.61 9.35 -7.93
CA VAL A 83 -2.80 8.71 -7.36
C VAL A 83 -4.00 8.77 -8.33
N PRO A 84 -4.05 7.90 -9.35
CA PRO A 84 -5.23 7.73 -10.19
C PRO A 84 -6.23 6.73 -9.60
N LEU A 85 -7.52 7.08 -9.54
CA LEU A 85 -8.55 6.12 -9.10
C LEU A 85 -8.92 5.10 -10.19
N HIS A 86 -8.78 5.45 -11.46
CA HIS A 86 -9.03 4.59 -12.61
C HIS A 86 -8.15 4.97 -13.81
N ASN A 87 -8.21 4.17 -14.89
CA ASN A 87 -7.29 4.32 -16.02
C ASN A 87 -7.43 5.64 -16.79
N GLU A 88 -8.63 6.19 -16.88
CA GLU A 88 -8.83 7.52 -17.48
C GLU A 88 -8.09 8.61 -16.69
N ALA A 89 -8.17 8.59 -15.35
CA ALA A 89 -7.43 9.53 -14.52
C ALA A 89 -5.91 9.38 -14.68
N ARG A 90 -5.42 8.13 -14.78
CA ARG A 90 -4.00 7.85 -15.08
C ARG A 90 -3.59 8.49 -16.42
N ASN A 91 -4.38 8.29 -17.47
CA ASN A 91 -4.11 8.88 -18.78
C ASN A 91 -4.17 10.42 -18.74
N GLY A 92 -5.13 11.00 -18.02
CA GLY A 92 -5.28 12.44 -17.85
C GLY A 92 -4.08 13.09 -17.15
N LEU A 93 -3.66 12.53 -16.02
CA LEU A 93 -2.48 12.99 -15.29
C LEU A 93 -1.18 12.77 -16.10
N TRP A 94 -1.04 11.63 -16.78
CA TRP A 94 0.10 11.38 -17.66
C TRP A 94 0.17 12.34 -18.84
N ASN A 95 -0.97 12.65 -19.47
CA ASN A 95 -1.03 13.64 -20.55
C ASN A 95 -0.68 15.03 -20.05
N PHE A 96 -1.07 15.38 -18.83
CA PHE A 96 -0.64 16.61 -18.17
C PHE A 96 0.88 16.65 -17.97
N ILE A 97 1.51 15.55 -17.53
CA ILE A 97 2.98 15.43 -17.49
C ILE A 97 3.57 15.65 -18.89
N CYS A 98 3.01 15.02 -19.93
CA CYS A 98 3.49 15.15 -21.30
C CYS A 98 3.41 16.58 -21.86
N GLN A 99 2.48 17.42 -21.38
CA GLN A 99 2.40 18.83 -21.76
C GLN A 99 3.57 19.68 -21.23
N HIS A 100 4.41 19.11 -20.36
CA HIS A 100 5.64 19.73 -19.87
C HIS A 100 6.90 19.27 -20.62
N ASP A 101 6.75 18.54 -21.74
CA ASP A 101 7.86 17.97 -22.53
C ASP A 101 8.94 18.99 -22.95
N SER A 102 8.53 20.21 -23.27
CA SER A 102 9.43 21.32 -23.61
C SER A 102 10.16 21.93 -22.41
N MET A 103 9.70 21.67 -21.18
CA MET A 103 10.24 22.24 -19.94
C MET A 103 11.17 21.28 -19.19
N ILE A 104 11.09 19.97 -19.45
CA ILE A 104 11.80 18.95 -18.67
C ILE A 104 12.69 18.07 -19.54
N LYS A 105 13.82 17.66 -18.97
CA LYS A 105 14.75 16.66 -19.52
C LYS A 105 14.69 15.35 -18.74
N GLU A 106 14.26 15.41 -17.48
CA GLU A 106 14.18 14.26 -16.58
C GLU A 106 12.83 14.24 -15.86
N LEU A 107 12.27 13.03 -15.69
CA LEU A 107 11.07 12.76 -14.91
C LEU A 107 11.41 11.68 -13.89
N GLU A 108 11.22 11.99 -12.61
CA GLU A 108 11.30 11.03 -11.51
C GLU A 108 9.92 10.87 -10.89
N MET A 109 9.50 9.63 -10.61
CA MET A 109 8.21 9.34 -10.01
C MET A 109 8.37 8.35 -8.87
N LYS A 110 7.75 8.63 -7.71
CA LYS A 110 7.56 7.66 -6.63
C LYS A 110 6.15 7.08 -6.73
N VAL A 111 6.05 5.76 -6.84
CA VAL A 111 4.79 5.03 -7.01
C VAL A 111 4.85 3.71 -6.26
N SER A 112 3.70 3.10 -5.98
CA SER A 112 3.63 1.72 -5.49
C SER A 112 4.15 0.73 -6.54
N GLU A 113 4.66 -0.42 -6.11
CA GLU A 113 5.03 -1.54 -7.00
C GLU A 113 3.87 -2.04 -7.87
N ASN A 114 2.62 -1.78 -7.46
CA ASN A 114 1.42 -2.18 -8.19
C ASN A 114 1.00 -1.21 -9.30
N GLU A 115 1.64 -0.05 -9.43
CA GLU A 115 1.26 0.95 -10.44
C GLU A 115 1.67 0.49 -11.85
N GLN A 116 0.71 0.50 -12.77
CA GLN A 116 0.82 -0.09 -14.11
C GLN A 116 1.31 0.89 -15.18
N LEU A 117 1.53 2.16 -14.84
CA LEU A 117 1.90 3.22 -15.79
C LEU A 117 3.11 2.83 -16.66
N LEU A 118 4.16 2.26 -16.06
CA LEU A 118 5.39 1.88 -16.76
C LEU A 118 5.14 0.88 -17.89
N TYR A 119 4.27 -0.12 -17.68
CA TYR A 119 3.91 -1.11 -18.70
C TYR A 119 3.30 -0.46 -19.94
N THR A 120 2.64 0.69 -19.77
CA THR A 120 2.00 1.37 -20.88
C THR A 120 2.98 2.17 -21.74
N LEU A 121 4.19 2.46 -21.28
CA LEU A 121 5.14 3.29 -22.02
C LEU A 121 5.55 2.63 -23.34
N GLN A 122 5.92 3.44 -24.32
CA GLN A 122 6.40 2.90 -25.61
C GLN A 122 7.74 2.18 -25.46
N GLU A 123 8.62 2.74 -24.64
CA GLU A 123 9.82 2.07 -24.17
C GLU A 123 9.69 1.91 -22.64
N PRO A 124 9.20 0.75 -22.15
CA PRO A 124 8.99 0.52 -20.73
C PRO A 124 10.30 0.24 -19.97
N ARG A 125 11.43 0.01 -20.65
CA ARG A 125 12.74 -0.28 -20.03
C ARG A 125 13.43 0.99 -19.52
N VAL A 126 12.74 1.74 -18.67
CA VAL A 126 13.29 2.91 -17.98
C VAL A 126 14.02 2.48 -16.71
N LYS A 127 14.95 3.32 -16.24
CA LYS A 127 15.62 3.10 -14.96
C LYS A 127 14.57 3.04 -13.85
N THR A 128 14.50 1.89 -13.16
CA THR A 128 13.53 1.63 -12.08
C THR A 128 14.26 1.00 -10.91
N GLU A 129 14.00 1.50 -9.70
CA GLU A 129 14.60 1.00 -8.46
C GLU A 129 13.48 0.69 -7.45
N ILE A 130 13.50 -0.51 -6.86
CA ILE A 130 12.62 -0.87 -5.74
C ILE A 130 13.43 -0.66 -4.45
N LYS A 131 12.89 0.11 -3.51
CA LYS A 131 13.57 0.48 -2.26
C LYS A 131 12.74 0.00 -1.07
N PRO A 132 13.26 -0.91 -0.22
CA PRO A 132 12.70 -1.11 1.11
C PRO A 132 12.68 0.24 1.83
N TYR A 133 11.51 0.65 2.34
CA TYR A 133 11.30 2.02 2.79
C TYR A 133 10.87 2.12 4.26
N PHE A 134 9.70 1.57 4.60
CA PHE A 134 9.17 1.59 5.97
C PHE A 134 9.26 0.24 6.65
N MET A 135 9.37 0.27 7.97
CA MET A 135 9.22 -0.89 8.84
C MET A 135 7.90 -0.80 9.61
N GLY A 136 7.27 -1.94 9.87
CA GLY A 136 6.05 -2.04 10.66
C GLY A 136 6.14 -3.21 11.64
N ARG A 137 5.55 -3.04 12.83
CA ARG A 137 5.52 -4.06 13.88
C ARG A 137 4.15 -4.08 14.54
N ILE A 138 3.58 -5.27 14.69
CA ILE A 138 2.40 -5.47 15.55
C ILE A 138 2.82 -5.27 17.00
N VAL A 139 2.12 -4.39 17.72
CA VAL A 139 2.43 -4.09 19.13
C VAL A 139 1.76 -5.08 20.06
N ASP A 140 0.47 -5.33 19.82
CA ASP A 140 -0.40 -6.23 20.59
C ASP A 140 -1.13 -7.14 19.60
N VAL A 141 -0.77 -8.42 19.60
CA VAL A 141 -1.33 -9.43 18.69
C VAL A 141 -2.82 -9.61 18.91
N GLU A 142 -3.26 -9.70 20.16
CA GLU A 142 -4.68 -9.93 20.49
C GLU A 142 -5.55 -8.79 19.97
N GLN A 143 -5.17 -7.56 20.33
CA GLN A 143 -5.95 -6.38 19.98
C GLN A 143 -5.91 -6.06 18.48
N PHE A 144 -4.80 -6.39 17.82
CA PHE A 144 -4.68 -6.28 16.37
C PHE A 144 -5.61 -7.25 15.66
N LEU A 145 -5.57 -8.53 16.03
CA LEU A 145 -6.37 -9.55 15.36
C LEU A 145 -7.87 -9.39 15.57
N LYS A 146 -8.33 -8.78 16.68
CA LYS A 146 -9.75 -8.41 16.87
C LYS A 146 -10.31 -7.48 15.79
N GLN A 147 -9.44 -6.74 15.09
CA GLN A 147 -9.81 -5.80 14.03
C GLN A 147 -9.38 -6.26 12.64
N TYR A 148 -8.65 -7.37 12.53
CA TYR A 148 -8.05 -7.80 11.29
C TYR A 148 -8.99 -8.74 10.53
N GLU A 149 -9.48 -8.29 9.39
CA GLU A 149 -10.34 -9.09 8.51
C GLU A 149 -9.51 -10.08 7.68
N LEU A 150 -9.68 -11.36 7.96
CA LEU A 150 -9.07 -12.47 7.23
C LEU A 150 -9.88 -12.86 5.99
N ASN A 151 -9.22 -13.54 5.05
CA ASN A 151 -9.88 -14.14 3.90
C ASN A 151 -10.39 -15.55 4.25
N TRP A 152 -11.66 -15.67 4.58
CA TRP A 152 -12.28 -16.95 4.93
C TRP A 152 -12.73 -17.79 3.72
N ASN A 153 -12.55 -17.28 2.50
CA ASN A 153 -12.91 -18.02 1.30
C ASN A 153 -12.02 -19.26 1.14
N ASN A 154 -12.63 -20.42 0.90
CA ASN A 154 -11.93 -21.70 0.71
C ASN A 154 -11.10 -22.17 1.93
N VAL A 155 -11.36 -21.65 3.13
CA VAL A 155 -10.71 -22.14 4.36
C VAL A 155 -11.38 -23.45 4.79
N GLN A 156 -10.69 -24.56 4.53
CA GLN A 156 -11.17 -25.90 4.89
C GLN A 156 -10.54 -26.45 6.17
N GLN A 157 -9.42 -25.87 6.61
CA GLN A 157 -8.63 -26.33 7.75
C GLN A 157 -8.41 -25.18 8.73
N GLU A 158 -8.35 -25.53 10.01
CA GLU A 158 -7.94 -24.57 11.04
C GLU A 158 -6.47 -24.20 10.90
N VAL A 159 -6.13 -22.95 11.20
CA VAL A 159 -4.74 -22.48 11.26
C VAL A 159 -4.40 -22.20 12.72
N ILE A 160 -3.35 -22.82 13.22
CA ILE A 160 -2.80 -22.55 14.55
C ILE A 160 -1.46 -21.86 14.37
N LEU A 161 -1.27 -20.73 15.05
CA LEU A 161 -0.05 -19.93 15.02
C LEU A 161 0.55 -19.89 16.43
N HIS A 162 1.82 -20.27 16.58
CA HIS A 162 2.58 -20.14 17.81
C HIS A 162 3.55 -18.98 17.66
N ILE A 163 3.23 -17.87 18.31
CA ILE A 163 3.92 -16.60 18.10
C ILE A 163 4.96 -16.43 19.20
N THR A 164 6.17 -16.04 18.81
CA THR A 164 7.24 -15.67 19.75
C THR A 164 7.62 -14.21 19.63
N ASP A 165 7.86 -13.55 20.76
CA ASP A 165 8.28 -12.16 20.84
C ASP A 165 9.20 -11.98 22.04
N SER A 166 10.50 -11.79 21.76
CA SER A 166 11.53 -11.64 22.78
C SER A 166 11.49 -10.30 23.53
N PHE A 167 10.80 -9.29 22.97
CA PHE A 167 10.79 -7.93 23.52
C PHE A 167 9.44 -7.53 24.12
N ALA A 168 8.34 -8.16 23.68
CA ALA A 168 7.00 -7.92 24.21
C ALA A 168 6.36 -9.25 24.66
N PRO A 169 6.55 -9.65 25.94
CA PRO A 169 6.13 -10.94 26.44
C PRO A 169 4.65 -11.29 26.23
N TRP A 170 3.78 -10.28 26.23
CA TRP A 170 2.33 -10.43 26.01
C TRP A 170 1.96 -10.94 24.62
N ASN A 171 2.87 -10.87 23.63
CA ASN A 171 2.66 -11.44 22.30
C ASN A 171 3.06 -12.92 22.20
N ASN A 172 3.63 -13.52 23.25
CA ASN A 172 3.98 -14.95 23.26
C ASN A 172 2.73 -15.80 23.51
N VAL A 173 1.84 -15.83 22.53
CA VAL A 173 0.55 -16.52 22.58
C VAL A 173 0.41 -17.48 21.41
N SER A 174 -0.49 -18.45 21.57
CA SER A 174 -0.95 -19.26 20.46
C SER A 174 -2.31 -18.75 19.97
N VAL A 175 -2.50 -18.68 18.66
CA VAL A 175 -3.73 -18.17 18.02
C VAL A 175 -4.33 -19.26 17.15
N ARG A 176 -5.63 -19.49 17.28
CA ARG A 176 -6.43 -20.37 16.43
C ARG A 176 -7.31 -19.54 15.51
N LEU A 177 -7.23 -19.81 14.22
CA LEU A 177 -8.07 -19.23 13.17
C LEU A 177 -8.97 -20.34 12.62
N ALA A 178 -10.26 -20.29 12.95
CA ALA A 178 -11.23 -21.30 12.54
C ALA A 178 -12.65 -20.74 12.56
N ASN A 179 -13.54 -21.24 11.71
CA ASN A 179 -14.98 -20.92 11.74
C ASN A 179 -15.30 -19.42 11.74
N TYR A 180 -14.56 -18.61 10.98
CA TYR A 180 -14.71 -17.15 10.94
C TYR A 180 -14.34 -16.43 12.25
N GLU A 181 -13.70 -17.13 13.17
CA GLU A 181 -13.31 -16.63 14.48
C GLU A 181 -11.79 -16.74 14.69
N ILE A 182 -11.29 -15.81 15.49
CA ILE A 182 -9.91 -15.75 15.94
C ILE A 182 -9.95 -15.90 17.46
N ALA A 183 -9.31 -16.94 17.98
CA ALA A 183 -9.26 -17.23 19.41
C ALA A 183 -7.81 -17.39 19.89
N ILE A 184 -7.50 -16.83 21.06
CA ILE A 184 -6.23 -17.12 21.75
C ILE A 184 -6.40 -18.44 22.51
N ILE A 185 -5.39 -19.31 22.41
CA ILE A 185 -5.37 -20.61 23.10
C ILE A 185 -4.17 -20.68 24.05
N GLU A 186 -4.41 -21.18 25.26
CA GLU A 186 -3.43 -21.20 26.36
C GLU A 186 -2.46 -22.39 26.28
N GLU A 187 -2.90 -23.52 25.72
CA GLU A 187 -2.07 -24.72 25.55
C GLU A 187 -1.62 -24.88 24.09
N PRO A 188 -0.31 -24.88 23.81
CA PRO A 188 0.18 -25.16 22.47
C PRO A 188 -0.14 -26.61 22.13
N MET A 189 -0.97 -26.82 21.12
CA MET A 189 -1.14 -28.12 20.49
C MET A 189 0.19 -28.53 19.84
N ASP A 190 0.45 -29.84 19.72
CA ASP A 190 1.63 -30.35 19.00
C ASP A 190 1.66 -29.94 17.50
N LYS A 191 0.52 -29.47 16.99
CA LYS A 191 0.31 -28.98 15.63
C LYS A 191 0.22 -27.46 15.60
N GLY A 192 0.74 -26.85 14.53
CA GLY A 192 0.70 -25.42 14.32
C GLY A 192 1.98 -24.85 13.70
N ILE A 193 1.86 -23.62 13.23
CA ILE A 193 2.94 -22.88 12.57
C ILE A 193 3.70 -22.08 13.61
N LYS A 194 5.02 -22.25 13.67
CA LYS A 194 5.89 -21.45 14.53
C LYS A 194 6.44 -20.27 13.75
N LEU A 195 6.30 -19.08 14.32
CA LEU A 195 6.78 -17.82 13.75
C LEU A 195 7.08 -16.79 14.83
N ASP A 196 7.96 -15.85 14.56
CA ASP A 196 8.20 -14.72 15.45
C ASP A 196 7.29 -13.52 15.10
N ILE A 197 7.30 -12.51 15.97
CA ILE A 197 6.52 -11.27 15.76
C ILE A 197 6.94 -10.53 14.48
N ASN A 198 8.17 -10.70 14.01
CA ASN A 198 8.68 -10.08 12.79
C ASN A 198 8.01 -10.71 11.56
N ALA A 199 8.00 -12.04 11.49
CA ALA A 199 7.33 -12.83 10.47
C ALA A 199 5.82 -12.58 10.47
N LEU A 200 5.17 -12.55 11.65
CA LEU A 200 3.75 -12.25 11.74
C LEU A 200 3.43 -10.84 11.21
N SER A 201 4.21 -9.83 11.62
CA SER A 201 3.99 -8.45 11.20
C SER A 201 4.12 -8.30 9.69
N THR A 202 5.20 -8.81 9.09
CA THR A 202 5.41 -8.69 7.63
C THR A 202 4.35 -9.45 6.81
N ILE A 203 3.85 -10.59 7.34
CA ILE A 203 2.77 -11.36 6.72
C ILE A 203 1.45 -10.59 6.76
N LEU A 204 1.01 -10.14 7.94
CA LEU A 204 -0.32 -9.52 8.10
C LEU A 204 -0.37 -8.11 7.50
N LEU A 205 0.76 -7.43 7.34
CA LEU A 205 0.84 -6.20 6.55
C LEU A 205 0.84 -6.48 5.03
N GLY A 206 1.09 -7.73 4.60
CA GLY A 206 1.01 -8.17 3.20
C GLY A 206 2.30 -8.00 2.40
N TYR A 207 3.44 -7.73 3.07
CA TYR A 207 4.73 -7.52 2.40
C TYR A 207 5.33 -8.83 1.93
N LYS A 208 5.33 -9.85 2.81
CA LYS A 208 5.75 -11.22 2.50
C LYS A 208 4.63 -12.22 2.69
N ARG A 209 4.57 -13.22 1.83
CA ARG A 209 3.59 -14.30 1.91
C ARG A 209 4.09 -15.42 2.83
N PRO A 210 3.19 -16.15 3.53
CA PRO A 210 3.56 -17.35 4.29
C PRO A 210 4.46 -18.33 3.53
N LEU A 211 4.14 -18.62 2.26
CA LEU A 211 4.99 -19.51 1.44
C LEU A 211 6.42 -18.98 1.26
N GLU A 212 6.59 -17.66 1.06
CA GLU A 212 7.92 -17.04 0.91
C GLU A 212 8.74 -17.16 2.20
N LEU A 213 8.12 -16.93 3.37
CA LEU A 213 8.85 -17.03 4.64
C LEU A 213 9.15 -18.47 5.03
N ASN A 214 8.32 -19.43 4.61
CA ASN A 214 8.57 -20.85 4.83
C ASN A 214 9.75 -21.34 3.97
N GLU A 215 9.84 -20.90 2.71
CA GLU A 215 11.01 -21.18 1.84
C GLU A 215 12.31 -20.63 2.43
N LEU A 216 12.24 -19.51 3.15
CA LEU A 216 13.37 -18.90 3.85
C LEU A 216 13.63 -19.49 5.26
N GLU A 217 12.88 -20.53 5.66
CA GLU A 217 12.96 -21.16 6.98
C GLU A 217 12.72 -20.19 8.16
N LEU A 218 12.05 -19.05 7.91
CA LEU A 218 11.71 -18.04 8.93
C LEU A 218 10.40 -18.36 9.65
N ILE A 219 9.57 -19.22 9.06
CA ILE A 219 8.43 -19.86 9.71
C ILE A 219 8.53 -21.36 9.47
N SER A 220 7.90 -22.17 10.33
CA SER A 220 7.88 -23.63 10.17
C SER A 220 6.53 -24.23 10.50
N GLY A 221 6.13 -25.24 9.72
CA GLY A 221 4.88 -25.98 9.83
C GLY A 221 4.82 -27.04 8.73
N SER A 222 3.80 -27.91 8.75
CA SER A 222 3.55 -28.83 7.65
C SER A 222 3.12 -28.08 6.38
N GLU A 223 3.30 -28.70 5.22
CA GLU A 223 2.88 -28.10 3.95
C GLU A 223 1.37 -27.75 3.94
N GLU A 224 0.55 -28.59 4.56
CA GLU A 224 -0.90 -28.36 4.69
C GLU A 224 -1.20 -27.11 5.52
N GLU A 225 -0.55 -26.95 6.68
CA GLU A 225 -0.73 -25.79 7.56
C GLU A 225 -0.28 -24.48 6.88
N ILE A 226 0.90 -24.49 6.23
CA ILE A 226 1.43 -23.30 5.55
C ILE A 226 0.52 -22.88 4.40
N ARG A 227 -0.01 -23.84 3.61
CA ARG A 227 -0.98 -23.54 2.54
C ARG A 227 -2.31 -23.00 3.10
N ALA A 228 -2.78 -23.52 4.22
CA ALA A 228 -3.97 -22.98 4.90
C ALA A 228 -3.73 -21.54 5.36
N PHE A 229 -2.55 -21.25 5.93
CA PHE A 229 -2.19 -19.89 6.34
C PHE A 229 -2.01 -18.94 5.15
N GLU A 230 -1.43 -19.39 4.05
CA GLU A 230 -1.35 -18.63 2.80
C GLU A 230 -2.72 -18.15 2.31
N ASN A 231 -3.73 -19.02 2.38
CA ASN A 231 -5.07 -18.71 1.88
C ASN A 231 -5.84 -17.74 2.77
N VAL A 232 -5.66 -17.84 4.09
CA VAL A 232 -6.39 -17.00 5.06
C VAL A 232 -5.86 -15.57 5.13
N VAL A 233 -4.59 -15.35 4.79
CA VAL A 233 -3.98 -14.00 4.76
C VAL A 233 -4.44 -13.26 3.50
N PRO A 234 -5.09 -12.08 3.63
CA PRO A 234 -5.52 -11.27 2.49
C PRO A 234 -4.39 -10.98 1.51
N VAL A 235 -4.70 -10.91 0.21
CA VAL A 235 -3.72 -10.60 -0.86
C VAL A 235 -3.46 -9.09 -1.03
N ARG A 236 -3.96 -8.27 -0.10
CA ARG A 236 -3.75 -6.81 -0.09
C ARG A 236 -2.27 -6.49 0.11
N LYS A 237 -1.75 -5.53 -0.66
CA LYS A 237 -0.34 -5.11 -0.59
C LYS A 237 -0.16 -3.92 0.36
N PRO A 238 0.97 -3.82 1.07
CA PRO A 238 1.30 -2.65 1.88
C PRO A 238 1.81 -1.53 1.00
N PHE A 239 1.47 -0.29 1.36
CA PHE A 239 2.08 0.89 0.77
C PHE A 239 1.96 2.08 1.74
N ILE A 240 2.90 3.02 1.65
CA ILE A 240 2.88 4.27 2.41
C ILE A 240 3.63 5.34 1.60
N TYR A 241 3.03 6.53 1.48
CA TYR A 241 3.67 7.70 0.87
C TYR A 241 4.35 8.60 1.90
N ASP A 242 3.81 8.64 3.12
CA ASP A 242 4.19 9.58 4.17
C ASP A 242 5.55 9.26 4.81
N PHE A 243 6.15 10.28 5.43
CA PHE A 243 7.37 10.20 6.22
C PHE A 243 7.16 10.86 7.60
N PHE A 244 7.69 10.26 8.67
CA PHE A 244 7.63 10.77 10.04
C PHE A 244 8.75 10.22 10.93
#